data_AF-A0A1I7F838-F1
#
_entry.id   AF-A0A1I7F838-F1
#
_cell.length_a   1.000
_cell.length_b   1.000
_cell.length_c   1.000
_cell.angle_alpha   90.00
_cell.angle_beta   90.00
_cell.angle_gamma   90.00
#
_symmetry.space_group_name_H-M   'P 1'
#
loop_
_entity.id
_entity.type
_entity.pdbx_description
1 polymer ?
#
loop_
_entity_poly.entity_id
_entity_poly.type
_entity_poly.pdbx_seq_one_letter_code
_entity_poly.pdbx_strand_id
1 'polypeptide(L)'
;MPDKRMNSIKNEEQYEALRDQGMSKQKAARIANTPNSGKKGGEASKYEDRTKEELYEQAKKVGIDGRSKMTKSELIKALRTN
;
A
#
# COMPACT_ATOMS: atom_id res chain seq x y z
N MET A 1 33.64 -20.44 10.89
CA MET A 1 33.02 -19.27 11.56
C MET A 1 31.74 -18.95 10.79
N PRO A 2 30.54 -19.04 11.38
CA PRO A 2 29.30 -18.88 10.62
C PRO A 2 29.09 -17.41 10.26
N ASP A 3 28.95 -17.17 8.96
CA ASP A 3 28.70 -15.88 8.33
C ASP A 3 27.51 -15.19 9.01
N LYS A 4 27.84 -14.14 9.76
CA LYS A 4 26.87 -13.27 10.41
C LYS A 4 26.10 -12.62 9.28
N ARG A 5 24.84 -13.04 9.10
CA ARG A 5 23.85 -12.39 8.23
C ARG A 5 23.74 -10.92 8.62
N MET A 6 24.68 -10.10 8.16
CA MET A 6 24.62 -8.66 8.30
C MET A 6 23.57 -8.23 7.30
N ASN A 7 22.46 -7.73 7.83
CA ASN A 7 21.43 -7.06 7.04
C ASN A 7 22.08 -5.96 6.21
N SER A 8 22.53 -6.31 5.00
CA SER A 8 23.08 -5.37 4.03
C SER A 8 21.99 -4.35 3.77
N ILE A 9 22.34 -3.08 3.99
CA ILE A 9 21.47 -1.96 3.71
C ILE A 9 21.35 -1.90 2.19
N LYS A 10 20.13 -2.12 1.67
CA LYS A 10 19.91 -2.22 0.22
C LYS A 10 20.22 -0.92 -0.54
N ASN A 11 20.15 0.22 0.14
CA ASN A 11 20.49 1.52 -0.41
C ASN A 11 21.39 2.28 0.58
N GLU A 12 22.71 2.10 0.44
CA GLU A 12 23.70 2.70 1.34
C GLU A 12 23.74 4.23 1.22
N GLU A 13 23.66 4.78 0.00
CA GLU A 13 23.63 6.23 -0.23
C GLU A 13 22.43 6.89 0.46
N GLN A 14 21.25 6.28 0.33
CA GLN A 14 20.05 6.77 1.01
C GLN A 14 20.20 6.63 2.53
N TYR A 15 20.82 5.56 3.03
CA TYR A 15 21.04 5.41 4.46
C TYR A 15 21.96 6.51 5.03
N GLU A 16 23.09 6.79 4.38
CA GLU A 16 24.01 7.84 4.82
C GLU A 16 23.34 9.22 4.75
N ALA A 17 22.61 9.53 3.67
CA ALA A 17 21.85 10.77 3.59
C ALA A 17 20.82 10.92 4.74
N LEU A 18 20.13 9.83 5.12
CA LEU A 18 19.21 9.83 6.26
C LEU A 18 19.94 9.98 7.61
N ARG A 19 21.18 9.46 7.72
CA ARG A 19 22.04 9.62 8.90
C ARG A 19 22.52 11.05 9.06
N ASP A 20 22.90 11.71 7.97
CA ASP A 20 23.31 13.12 7.94
C ASP A 20 22.14 14.05 8.27
N GLN A 21 20.92 13.67 7.90
CA GLN A 21 19.69 14.33 8.32
C GLN A 21 19.34 14.12 9.81
N GLY A 22 20.18 13.40 10.57
CA GLY A 22 20.01 13.17 11.99
C GLY A 22 19.09 11.99 12.34
N MET A 23 18.70 11.13 11.39
CA MET A 23 17.91 9.94 11.74
C MET A 23 18.74 8.89 12.48
N SER A 24 18.06 8.16 13.37
CA SER A 24 18.67 7.02 14.05
C SER A 24 19.02 5.91 13.07
N LYS A 25 20.11 5.19 13.36
CA LYS A 25 20.61 4.06 12.56
C LYS A 25 19.51 3.07 12.15
N GLN A 26 18.63 2.72 13.09
CA GLN A 26 17.54 1.78 12.85
C GLN A 26 16.46 2.35 11.91
N LYS A 27 16.14 3.64 12.03
CA LYS A 27 15.14 4.30 11.17
C LYS A 27 15.67 4.47 9.75
N ALA A 28 16.91 4.93 9.62
CA ALA A 28 17.59 5.06 8.33
C ALA A 28 17.69 3.70 7.62
N ALA A 29 18.14 2.66 8.33
CA ALA A 29 18.24 1.31 7.76
C ALA A 29 16.88 0.75 7.32
N ARG A 30 15.80 1.04 8.06
CA ARG A 30 14.45 0.60 7.67
C ARG A 30 14.01 1.24 6.35
N ILE A 31 14.22 2.55 6.20
CA ILE A 31 13.83 3.30 4.99
C ILE A 31 14.67 2.85 3.80
N ALA A 32 16.00 2.80 3.95
CA ALA A 32 16.93 2.36 2.91
C ALA A 32 16.70 0.91 2.45
N ASN A 33 16.17 0.04 3.31
CA ASN A 33 15.82 -1.34 2.95
C ASN A 33 14.44 -1.49 2.30
N THR A 34 13.67 -0.41 2.19
CA THR A 34 12.32 -0.40 1.62
C THR A 34 12.25 0.45 0.34
N PRO A 35 12.58 -0.11 -0.84
CA PRO A 35 12.69 0.65 -2.09
C PRO A 35 11.37 1.21 -2.66
N ASN A 36 10.23 1.06 -1.97
CA ASN A 36 8.90 1.47 -2.46
C ASN A 36 7.97 2.08 -1.39
N SER A 37 8.53 2.65 -0.32
CA SER A 37 7.71 3.16 0.80
C SER A 37 6.76 4.31 0.42
N GLY A 38 7.02 5.04 -0.67
CA GLY A 38 6.15 6.11 -1.19
C GLY A 38 5.24 5.71 -2.37
N LYS A 39 5.47 4.56 -3.00
CA LYS A 39 4.75 4.12 -4.24
C LYS A 39 3.78 2.95 -4.00
N LYS A 40 3.62 2.49 -2.77
CA LYS A 40 2.65 1.41 -2.46
C LYS A 40 1.24 2.01 -2.37
N GLY A 41 0.56 2.10 -3.50
CA GLY A 41 -0.82 2.55 -3.61
C GLY A 41 -1.00 3.83 -4.42
N GLY A 42 -2.22 4.09 -4.87
CA GLY A 42 -2.60 5.29 -5.64
C GLY A 42 -2.99 5.04 -7.10
N GLU A 43 -2.61 3.90 -7.69
CA GLU A 43 -2.94 3.57 -9.09
C GLU A 43 -4.25 2.79 -9.25
N ALA A 44 -5.06 2.68 -8.20
CA ALA A 44 -6.38 2.08 -8.35
C ALA A 44 -7.30 3.07 -9.08
N SER A 45 -7.80 2.68 -10.26
CA SER A 45 -8.84 3.44 -10.98
C SER A 45 -9.97 3.78 -10.01
N LYS A 46 -10.44 5.04 -10.05
CA LYS A 46 -11.48 5.51 -9.15
C LYS A 46 -12.71 4.63 -9.30
N TYR A 47 -13.41 4.37 -8.20
CA TYR A 47 -14.66 3.60 -8.25
C TYR A 47 -15.73 4.22 -9.15
N GLU A 48 -15.65 5.54 -9.39
CA GLU A 48 -16.56 6.26 -10.30
C GLU A 48 -16.38 5.84 -11.77
N ASP A 49 -15.15 5.53 -12.17
CA ASP A 49 -14.80 5.11 -13.53
C ASP A 49 -15.13 3.63 -13.81
N ARG A 50 -15.36 2.85 -12.75
CA ARG A 50 -15.68 1.41 -12.86
C ARG A 50 -17.13 1.17 -13.26
N THR A 51 -17.40 0.03 -13.90
CA THR A 51 -18.78 -0.38 -14.20
C THR A 51 -19.48 -0.86 -12.93
N LYS A 52 -20.83 -0.92 -12.95
CA LYS A 52 -21.62 -1.46 -11.83
C LYS A 52 -21.23 -2.92 -11.54
N GLU A 53 -20.94 -3.70 -12.57
CA GLU A 53 -20.54 -5.10 -12.47
C GLU A 53 -19.19 -5.25 -11.77
N GLU A 54 -18.19 -4.44 -12.15
CA GLU A 54 -16.88 -4.42 -11.49
C GLU A 54 -17.00 -4.03 -10.01
N LEU A 55 -17.84 -3.05 -9.70
CA LEU A 55 -18.11 -2.62 -8.33
C LEU A 55 -18.84 -3.70 -7.53
N TYR A 56 -19.76 -4.43 -8.16
CA TYR A 56 -20.47 -5.54 -7.55
C TYR A 56 -19.52 -6.70 -7.22
N GLU A 57 -18.67 -7.09 -8.18
CA GLU A 57 -17.67 -8.15 -7.96
C GLU A 57 -16.64 -7.72 -6.91
N GLN A 58 -16.23 -6.46 -6.90
CA GLN A 58 -15.38 -5.95 -5.83
C GLN A 58 -16.10 -6.02 -4.48
N ALA A 59 -17.33 -5.54 -4.38
CA ALA A 59 -18.14 -5.60 -3.16
C ALA A 59 -18.34 -7.04 -2.67
N LYS A 60 -18.47 -8.01 -3.58
CA LYS A 60 -18.51 -9.44 -3.28
C LYS A 60 -17.18 -9.94 -2.70
N LYS A 61 -16.04 -9.54 -3.29
CA LYS A 61 -14.70 -9.90 -2.78
C LYS A 61 -14.44 -9.37 -1.39
N VAL A 62 -14.91 -8.16 -1.08
CA VAL A 62 -14.75 -7.56 0.27
C VAL A 62 -15.85 -7.96 1.25
N GLY A 63 -16.85 -8.75 0.83
CA GLY A 63 -17.89 -9.28 1.71
C GLY A 63 -18.98 -8.28 2.08
N ILE A 64 -19.29 -7.31 1.23
CA ILE A 64 -20.37 -6.32 1.48
C ILE A 64 -21.73 -7.01 1.32
N ASP A 65 -22.54 -7.00 2.38
CA ASP A 65 -23.90 -7.51 2.39
C ASP A 65 -24.90 -6.54 1.74
N GLY A 66 -26.00 -7.07 1.21
CA GLY A 66 -27.00 -6.27 0.49
C GLY A 66 -26.53 -5.70 -0.86
N ARG A 67 -25.27 -5.94 -1.27
CA ARG A 67 -24.67 -5.52 -2.56
C ARG A 67 -25.53 -5.79 -3.79
N SER A 68 -26.30 -6.88 -3.81
CA SER A 68 -27.17 -7.25 -4.94
C SER A 68 -28.36 -6.32 -5.12
N LYS A 69 -28.79 -5.62 -4.07
CA LYS A 69 -29.85 -4.62 -4.11
C LYS A 69 -29.32 -3.20 -4.34
N MET A 70 -28.01 -3.00 -4.27
CA MET A 70 -27.38 -1.69 -4.37
C MET A 70 -27.26 -1.21 -5.83
N THR A 71 -27.47 0.08 -6.00
CA THR A 71 -27.14 0.84 -7.21
C THR A 71 -25.63 1.04 -7.32
N LYS A 72 -25.15 1.49 -8.50
CA LYS A 72 -23.74 1.80 -8.72
C LYS A 72 -23.19 2.74 -7.64
N SER A 73 -23.91 3.82 -7.34
CA SER A 73 -23.52 4.82 -6.34
C SER A 73 -23.46 4.25 -4.92
N GLU A 74 -24.41 3.39 -4.56
CA GLU A 74 -24.42 2.72 -3.26
C GLU A 74 -23.26 1.72 -3.11
N LEU A 75 -22.95 0.96 -4.18
CA LEU A 75 -21.78 0.08 -4.22
C LEU A 75 -20.47 0.86 -4.03
N ILE A 76 -20.33 2.02 -4.70
CA ILE A 76 -19.18 2.91 -4.52
C ILE A 76 -19.09 3.38 -3.07
N LYS A 77 -20.20 3.83 -2.49
CA LYS A 77 -20.23 4.32 -1.11
C LYS A 77 -19.87 3.23 -0.10
N ALA A 78 -20.42 2.03 -0.29
CA ALA A 78 -20.13 0.87 0.55
C ALA A 78 -18.65 0.48 0.46
N LEU A 79 -18.09 0.43 -0.76
CA LEU A 79 -16.66 0.14 -0.99
C LEU A 79 -15.71 1.20 -0.43
N ARG A 80 -16.16 2.45 -0.27
CA ARG A 80 -15.37 3.54 0.33
C ARG A 80 -15.45 3.59 1.86
N THR A 81 -16.49 2.99 2.45
CA THR A 81 -16.76 3.08 3.90
C THR A 81 -16.39 1.78 4.65
N ASN A 82 -16.21 0.68 3.92
CA ASN A 82 -15.72 -0.61 4.44
C ASN A 82 -14.22 -0.60 4.65
#